data_AF-A0A2T7PLT9-F1
#
_entry.id   AF-A0A2T7PLT9-F1
#
_cell.length_a   1.000
_cell.length_b   1.000
_cell.length_c   1.000
_cell.angle_alpha   90.00
_cell.angle_beta   90.00
_cell.angle_gamma   90.00
#
_symmetry.space_group_name_H-M   'P 1'
#
loop_
_entity.id
_entity.type
_entity.pdbx_description
1 polymer ?
#
loop_
_entity_poly.entity_id
_entity_poly.type
_entity_poly.pdbx_seq_one_letter_code
_entity_poly.pdbx_strand_id
1 'polypeptide(L)'
;MNQFPDEVHNRTMRDFLELYNKLTHHCFDACVKNFNYRDLTTEEVQCVNCCSDKYIGFNQRHMLIFMDYQNKKQKIAAAAAAAVADVQGGTTPIPAESAAAQLSSASDLTSVADKMLKQDSVTSTTTTE
;
A
#
# COMPACT_ATOMS: atom_id res chain seq x y z
N MET A 1 -23.60 8.01 -26.97
CA MET A 1 -22.44 8.82 -26.58
C MET A 1 -21.87 8.20 -25.31
N ASN A 2 -20.72 7.55 -25.41
CA ASN A 2 -20.15 6.72 -24.36
C ASN A 2 -19.47 7.58 -23.29
N GLN A 3 -20.06 7.61 -22.08
CA GLN A 3 -19.67 8.41 -20.92
C GLN A 3 -18.54 7.79 -20.07
N PHE A 4 -17.80 6.80 -20.59
CA PHE A 4 -16.86 5.99 -19.78
C PHE A 4 -15.38 6.47 -19.64
N PRO A 5 -14.84 7.49 -20.34
CA PRO A 5 -13.46 7.95 -20.10
C PRO A 5 -13.31 8.96 -18.95
N ASP A 6 -14.36 9.68 -18.58
CA ASP A 6 -14.25 10.81 -17.63
C ASP A 6 -14.05 10.36 -16.18
N GLU A 7 -14.61 9.21 -15.80
CA GLU A 7 -14.47 8.63 -14.45
C GLU A 7 -13.01 8.26 -14.13
N VAL A 8 -12.31 7.64 -15.08
CA VAL A 8 -10.89 7.26 -14.92
C VAL A 8 -10.03 8.52 -14.87
N HIS A 9 -10.30 9.50 -15.74
CA HIS A 9 -9.60 10.79 -15.71
C HIS A 9 -9.80 11.51 -14.36
N ASN A 10 -11.03 11.55 -13.85
CA ASN A 10 -11.33 12.19 -12.58
C ASN A 10 -10.64 11.49 -11.40
N ARG A 11 -10.57 10.16 -11.40
CA ARG A 11 -9.83 9.39 -10.40
C ARG A 11 -8.34 9.69 -10.46
N THR A 12 -7.71 9.64 -11.63
CA THR A 12 -6.29 9.97 -11.79
C THR A 12 -5.97 11.39 -11.33
N MET A 13 -6.86 12.35 -11.59
CA MET A 13 -6.69 13.73 -11.11
C MET A 13 -6.79 13.84 -9.60
N ARG A 14 -7.76 13.14 -8.97
CA ARG A 14 -7.87 13.08 -7.51
C ARG A 14 -6.62 12.47 -6.88
N ASP A 15 -6.12 11.37 -7.45
CA ASP A 15 -4.93 10.67 -6.96
C ASP A 15 -3.67 11.55 -7.09
N PHE A 16 -3.55 12.30 -8.19
CA PHE A 16 -2.47 13.28 -8.35
C PHE A 16 -2.53 14.39 -7.31
N LEU A 17 -3.71 14.96 -7.06
CA LEU A 17 -3.89 16.02 -6.07
C LEU A 17 -3.62 15.52 -4.65
N GLU A 18 -4.04 14.29 -4.33
CA GLU A 18 -3.73 13.68 -3.05
C GLU A 18 -2.21 13.50 -2.87
N LEU A 19 -1.53 13.03 -3.92
CA LEU A 19 -0.08 12.90 -3.90
C LEU A 19 0.62 14.25 -3.71
N TYR A 20 0.17 15.29 -4.41
CA TYR A 20 0.68 16.65 -4.29
C TYR A 20 0.53 17.19 -2.86
N ASN A 21 -0.64 17.00 -2.25
CA ASN A 21 -0.90 17.42 -0.87
C ASN A 21 0.03 16.70 0.13
N LYS A 22 0.26 15.40 -0.05
CA LYS A 22 1.20 14.63 0.79
C LYS A 22 2.64 15.09 0.59
N LEU A 23 3.05 15.30 -0.66
CA LEU A 23 4.38 15.78 -1.01
C LEU A 23 4.68 17.14 -0.38
N THR A 24 3.75 18.09 -0.53
CA THR A 24 3.92 19.45 -0.01
C THR A 24 4.00 19.49 1.51
N HIS A 25 3.13 18.74 2.22
CA HIS A 25 3.21 18.60 3.67
C HIS A 25 4.53 17.97 4.11
N HIS A 26 4.95 16.88 3.47
CA HIS A 26 6.18 16.17 3.81
C HIS A 26 7.42 17.05 3.65
N CYS A 27 7.54 17.76 2.52
CA CYS A 27 8.70 18.61 2.27
C CYS A 27 8.68 19.88 3.13
N PHE A 28 7.51 20.40 3.49
CA PHE A 28 7.41 21.51 4.44
C PHE A 28 7.95 21.11 5.81
N ASP A 29 7.48 20.00 6.39
CA ASP A 29 7.94 19.52 7.71
C ASP A 29 9.42 19.15 7.72
N ALA A 30 9.93 18.60 6.62
CA ALA A 30 11.32 18.15 6.54
C ALA A 30 12.31 19.30 6.30
N CYS A 31 11.93 20.31 5.51
CA CYS A 31 12.85 21.33 5.02
C CYS A 31 12.66 22.70 5.66
N VAL A 32 11.44 23.14 5.97
CA VAL A 32 11.19 24.48 6.52
C VAL A 32 11.37 24.43 8.04
N LYS A 33 12.52 24.93 8.51
CA LYS A 33 12.89 24.88 9.93
C LYS A 33 13.14 26.26 10.52
N ASN A 34 13.41 27.24 9.66
CA ASN A 34 13.72 28.59 10.08
C ASN A 34 12.50 29.50 9.89
N PHE A 35 11.93 29.98 11.00
CA PHE A 35 10.77 30.87 10.99
C PHE A 35 11.13 32.33 11.31
N ASN A 36 12.42 32.70 11.23
CA ASN A 36 12.86 34.07 11.51
C ASN A 36 12.54 35.05 10.37
N TYR A 37 12.31 34.55 9.14
CA TYR A 37 12.02 35.35 7.96
C TYR A 37 10.83 34.77 7.20
N ARG A 38 10.17 35.60 6.37
CA ARG A 38 9.00 35.16 5.58
C ARG A 38 9.39 34.39 4.32
N ASP A 39 10.59 34.64 3.80
CA ASP A 39 11.10 34.01 2.59
C ASP A 39 12.00 32.81 2.94
N LEU A 40 11.98 31.78 2.10
CA LEU A 40 12.82 30.61 2.29
C LEU A 40 14.30 30.96 2.12
N THR A 41 15.14 30.43 3.01
CA THR A 41 16.58 30.53 2.87
C THR A 41 17.11 29.67 1.72
N THR A 42 18.30 29.97 1.19
CA THR A 42 18.90 29.21 0.08
C THR A 42 19.05 27.71 0.40
N GLU A 43 19.34 27.37 1.66
CA GLU A 43 19.45 25.99 2.14
C GLU A 43 18.09 25.27 2.11
N GLU A 44 17.03 25.93 2.55
CA GLU A 44 15.66 25.39 2.53
C GLU A 44 15.16 25.21 1.09
N VAL A 45 15.46 26.15 0.19
CA VAL A 45 15.13 26.02 -1.25
C VAL A 45 15.82 24.80 -1.86
N GLN A 46 17.11 24.60 -1.59
CA GLN A 46 17.83 23.40 -2.05
C GLN A 46 17.25 22.12 -1.45
N CYS A 47 16.89 22.12 -0.17
CA CYS A 47 16.25 20.99 0.49
C CYS A 47 14.92 20.63 -0.17
N VAL A 48 14.04 21.61 -0.42
CA VAL A 48 12.73 21.38 -1.04
C VAL A 48 12.86 20.76 -2.43
N ASN A 49 13.78 21.25 -3.26
CA ASN A 49 14.04 20.68 -4.59
C ASN A 49 14.51 19.21 -4.51
N CYS A 50 15.44 18.92 -3.59
CA CYS A 50 15.92 17.56 -3.38
C CYS A 50 14.82 16.64 -2.81
N CYS A 51 13.99 17.17 -1.92
CA CYS A 51 12.85 16.46 -1.34
C CYS A 51 11.83 16.08 -2.40
N SER A 52 11.44 17.01 -3.27
CA SER A 52 10.47 16.74 -4.34
C SER A 52 10.96 15.67 -5.30
N ASP A 53 12.21 15.75 -5.75
CA ASP A 53 12.78 14.76 -6.67
C ASP A 53 12.86 13.37 -6.04
N LYS A 54 13.33 13.30 -4.79
CA LYS A 54 13.40 12.05 -4.03
C LYS A 54 12.03 11.44 -3.79
N TYR A 55 11.04 12.24 -3.41
CA TYR A 55 9.72 11.75 -3.07
C TYR A 55 8.96 11.24 -4.32
N ILE A 56 9.07 11.94 -5.45
CA ILE A 56 8.48 11.49 -6.72
C ILE A 56 9.14 10.17 -7.15
N GLY A 57 10.48 10.09 -7.14
CA GLY A 57 11.20 8.86 -7.48
C GLY A 57 10.89 7.70 -6.51
N PHE A 58 10.75 8.01 -5.22
CA PHE A 58 10.33 7.04 -4.21
C PHE A 58 8.94 6.51 -4.50
N ASN A 59 7.96 7.38 -4.78
CA ASN A 59 6.59 6.95 -5.05
C ASN A 59 6.52 6.04 -6.29
N GLN A 60 7.22 6.40 -7.36
CA GLN A 60 7.29 5.55 -8.56
C GLN A 60 7.86 4.16 -8.24
N ARG A 61 8.97 4.10 -7.49
CA ARG A 61 9.58 2.81 -7.10
C ARG A 61 8.71 2.03 -6.13
N HIS A 62 8.06 2.71 -5.19
CA HIS A 62 7.16 2.11 -4.21
C HIS A 62 5.96 1.46 -4.90
N MET A 63 5.38 2.12 -5.91
CA MET A 63 4.28 1.55 -6.69
C MET A 63 4.71 0.27 -7.42
N LEU A 64 5.91 0.23 -8.00
CA LEU A 64 6.44 -0.98 -8.67
C LEU A 64 6.56 -2.17 -7.70
N ILE A 65 7.10 -1.93 -6.50
CA ILE A 65 7.27 -2.97 -5.47
C ILE A 65 5.90 -3.41 -4.95
N PHE A 66 4.99 -2.47 -4.74
CA PHE A 66 3.63 -2.78 -4.30
C PHE A 66 2.90 -3.65 -5.32
N MET A 67 3.00 -3.34 -6.61
CA MET A 67 2.42 -4.16 -7.67
C MET A 67 3.01 -5.58 -7.69
N ASP A 68 4.33 -5.74 -7.54
CA ASP A 68 4.97 -7.06 -7.45
C ASP A 68 4.45 -7.84 -6.22
N TYR A 69 4.36 -7.19 -5.07
CA TYR A 69 3.82 -7.79 -3.85
C TYR A 69 2.35 -8.23 -4.02
N GLN A 70 1.51 -7.40 -4.61
CA GLN A 70 0.11 -7.74 -4.88
C GLN A 70 -0.02 -8.91 -5.85
N ASN A 71 0.80 -8.96 -6.91
CA ASN A 71 0.83 -10.09 -7.83
C ASN A 71 1.25 -11.40 -7.13
N LYS A 72 2.25 -11.36 -6.24
CA LYS A 72 2.67 -12.53 -5.45
C LYS A 72 1.55 -12.98 -4.51
N LYS A 73 0.91 -12.06 -3.80
CA LYS A 73 -0.23 -12.35 -2.92
C LYS A 73 -1.40 -12.94 -3.71
N GLN A 74 -1.72 -12.39 -4.87
CA GLN A 74 -2.78 -12.90 -5.74
C GLN A 74 -2.48 -14.31 -6.25
N LYS A 75 -1.21 -14.62 -6.58
CA LYS A 75 -0.80 -15.99 -6.98
C LYS A 75 -0.92 -16.99 -5.83
N ILE A 76 -0.53 -16.61 -4.61
CA ILE A 76 -0.67 -17.46 -3.42
C ILE A 76 -2.15 -17.68 -3.11
N ALA A 77 -2.97 -16.62 -3.17
CA ALA A 77 -4.41 -16.70 -2.99
C ALA A 77 -5.08 -17.56 -4.07
N ALA A 78 -4.63 -17.45 -5.33
CA ALA A 78 -5.13 -18.26 -6.44
C ALA A 78 -4.72 -19.73 -6.31
N ALA A 79 -3.50 -20.02 -5.84
CA ALA A 79 -3.07 -21.39 -5.56
C ALA A 79 -3.83 -22.00 -4.37
N ALA A 80 -4.10 -21.21 -3.32
CA ALA A 80 -4.94 -21.62 -2.21
C ALA A 80 -6.40 -21.84 -2.66
N ALA A 81 -6.93 -20.97 -3.54
CA ALA A 81 -8.25 -21.10 -4.16
C ALA A 81 -8.35 -22.32 -5.07
N ALA A 82 -7.28 -22.68 -5.79
CA ALA A 82 -7.21 -23.89 -6.59
C ALA A 82 -7.14 -25.16 -5.72
N ALA A 83 -6.43 -25.13 -4.59
CA ALA A 83 -6.36 -26.25 -3.65
C ALA A 83 -7.70 -26.52 -2.94
N VAL A 84 -8.56 -25.50 -2.74
CA VAL A 84 -9.92 -25.70 -2.23
C VAL A 84 -10.91 -26.19 -3.30
N ALA A 85 -10.55 -26.19 -4.59
CA ALA A 85 -11.38 -26.75 -5.65
C ALA A 85 -11.30 -28.30 -5.72
N ASP A 86 -10.24 -28.93 -5.21
CA ASP A 86 -10.07 -30.40 -5.18
C ASP A 86 -10.78 -31.09 -4.00
N VAL A 87 -11.43 -30.34 -3.10
CA VAL A 87 -12.16 -30.90 -1.94
C VAL A 87 -13.65 -31.16 -2.24
N GLN A 88 -14.18 -30.77 -3.40
CA GLN A 88 -15.60 -30.99 -3.72
C GLN A 88 -15.86 -32.33 -4.43
N GLY A 89 -15.67 -33.41 -3.69
CA GLY A 89 -16.43 -34.64 -3.83
C GLY A 89 -17.43 -34.77 -2.68
N GLY A 90 -18.55 -34.03 -2.70
CA GLY A 90 -19.67 -34.28 -1.81
C GLY A 90 -20.35 -33.07 -1.16
N THR A 91 -21.58 -32.80 -1.61
CA THR A 91 -22.69 -32.10 -0.93
C THR A 91 -22.74 -30.55 -0.93
N THR A 92 -23.70 -30.08 -1.73
CA THR A 92 -24.45 -28.79 -1.74
C THR A 92 -23.75 -27.47 -2.09
N PRO A 93 -24.22 -26.74 -3.14
CA PRO A 93 -23.73 -25.42 -3.50
C PRO A 93 -24.25 -24.35 -2.53
N ILE A 94 -23.34 -23.62 -1.89
CA ILE A 94 -23.63 -22.34 -1.23
C ILE A 94 -23.25 -21.22 -2.22
N PRO A 95 -24.08 -20.17 -2.39
CA PRO A 95 -24.00 -19.26 -3.53
C PRO A 95 -22.69 -18.47 -3.60
N ALA A 96 -22.20 -18.29 -4.83
CA ALA A 96 -21.02 -17.53 -5.21
C ALA A 96 -21.21 -16.00 -5.08
N GLU A 97 -21.64 -15.51 -3.91
CA GLU A 97 -21.86 -14.07 -3.66
C GLU A 97 -21.16 -13.55 -2.39
N SER A 98 -19.99 -14.09 -2.03
CA SER A 98 -19.16 -13.47 -0.98
C SER A 98 -17.66 -13.41 -1.27
N ALA A 99 -17.20 -13.81 -2.46
CA ALA A 99 -15.77 -13.83 -2.77
C ALA A 99 -15.22 -12.52 -3.39
N ALA A 100 -16.08 -11.57 -3.80
CA ALA A 100 -15.63 -10.33 -4.44
C ALA A 100 -15.72 -9.07 -3.55
N ALA A 101 -16.35 -9.14 -2.38
CA ALA A 101 -16.64 -7.96 -1.55
C ALA A 101 -15.70 -7.75 -0.35
N GLN A 102 -14.71 -8.62 -0.11
CA GLN A 102 -13.78 -8.49 1.03
C GLN A 102 -12.40 -7.91 0.67
N LEU A 103 -12.27 -7.23 -0.49
CA LEU A 103 -11.02 -6.54 -0.84
C LEU A 103 -11.05 -5.02 -0.61
N SER A 104 -12.11 -4.48 0.00
CA SER A 104 -12.28 -3.02 0.21
C SER A 104 -11.99 -2.53 1.63
N SER A 105 -11.73 -3.39 2.62
CA SER A 105 -11.32 -2.96 3.96
C SER A 105 -9.79 -3.01 4.11
N ALA A 106 -9.15 -1.88 3.87
CA ALA A 106 -7.73 -1.62 4.17
C ALA A 106 -7.36 -1.84 5.67
N SER A 107 -8.33 -2.09 6.54
CA SER A 107 -8.17 -2.35 7.97
C SER A 107 -7.70 -3.77 8.34
N ASP A 108 -7.76 -4.74 7.43
CA ASP A 108 -7.39 -6.14 7.76
C ASP A 108 -5.93 -6.50 7.45
N LEU A 109 -5.17 -5.61 6.78
CA LEU A 109 -3.76 -5.85 6.44
C LEU A 109 -2.78 -5.65 7.61
N THR A 110 -3.12 -4.83 8.61
CA THR A 110 -2.26 -4.64 9.79
C THR A 110 -2.35 -5.83 10.74
N SER A 111 -3.53 -6.41 10.95
CA SER A 111 -3.74 -7.57 11.83
C SER A 111 -3.00 -8.84 11.39
N VAL A 112 -2.97 -9.12 10.08
CA VAL A 112 -2.30 -10.32 9.54
C VAL A 112 -0.78 -10.14 9.46
N ALA A 113 -0.30 -8.93 9.13
CA ALA A 113 1.13 -8.64 9.12
C ALA A 113 1.75 -8.62 10.53
N ASP A 114 1.03 -8.09 11.54
CA ASP A 114 1.44 -8.16 12.95
C ASP A 114 1.51 -9.61 13.47
N LYS A 115 0.65 -10.49 12.93
CA LYS A 115 0.60 -11.91 13.33
C LYS A 115 1.72 -12.74 12.69
N MET A 116 2.23 -12.32 11.53
CA MET A 116 3.35 -13.00 10.84
C MET A 116 4.72 -12.52 11.33
N LEU A 117 4.85 -11.28 11.82
CA LEU A 117 6.12 -10.75 12.37
C LEU A 117 6.42 -11.22 13.81
N LYS A 118 5.43 -11.78 14.54
CA LYS A 118 5.59 -12.23 15.95
C LYS A 118 5.93 -13.72 16.11
N GLN A 119 6.07 -14.51 15.04
CA GLN A 119 6.41 -15.93 15.16
C GLN A 119 7.91 -16.25 15.17
N ASP A 120 8.80 -15.29 14.87
CA ASP A 120 10.24 -15.57 14.70
C ASP A 120 11.16 -15.04 15.83
N SER A 121 10.66 -14.76 17.05
CA SER A 121 11.52 -14.21 18.11
C SER A 121 11.70 -14.99 19.41
N VAL A 122 11.18 -16.22 19.58
CA VAL A 122 11.49 -17.01 20.79
C VAL A 122 11.78 -18.49 20.49
N THR A 123 13.01 -18.77 20.08
CA THR A 123 13.65 -20.08 20.30
C THR A 123 14.69 -19.91 21.41
N SER A 124 14.45 -20.53 22.58
CA SER A 124 15.41 -20.99 23.62
C SER A 124 14.74 -20.96 24.99
N THR A 125 14.21 -22.07 25.53
CA THR A 125 14.82 -22.98 26.51
C THR A 125 13.60 -23.74 27.08
N THR A 126 13.51 -25.06 27.26
CA THR A 126 14.28 -25.92 28.17
C THR A 126 13.81 -27.36 27.89
N THR A 127 14.73 -28.28 27.58
CA THR A 127 14.47 -29.73 27.69
C THR A 127 15.06 -30.16 29.03
N THR A 128 14.19 -30.50 29.98
CA THR A 128 14.52 -31.32 31.15
C THR A 128 13.33 -32.24 31.40
N GLU A 129 13.46 -33.48 30.96
CA GLU A 129 13.21 -34.70 31.74
C GLU A 129 14.03 -35.84 31.13
#